data_AF-A0AA35XGJ1-F1
#
_entry.id   AF-A0AA35XGJ1-F1
#
_cell.length_a   1.000
_cell.length_b   1.000
_cell.length_c   1.000
_cell.angle_alpha   90.00
_cell.angle_beta   90.00
_cell.angle_gamma   90.00
#
_symmetry.space_group_name_H-M   'P 1'
#
loop_
_entity.id
_entity.type
_entity.pdbx_description
1 polymer ?
#
loop_
_entity_poly.entity_id
_entity_poly.type
_entity_poly.pdbx_seq_one_letter_code
_entity_poly.pdbx_strand_id
1 'polypeptide(L)'
;MEEHEKALSLLVHKLRDYPMAQEYCEEYSKGKGRVYRQNLYQTLLRVYLQPQDRSDQKILITPALSLLNAHGAQFDAAQVLELLPHDWPVTTVKAFLLRSIRGSMDTHRTGKIEYNLSRGENLRVREQYISLQGDPIVITDNTRCPVCNLPFSDAAFVRYPNGVITHLKCGRNKTICPVTGTWFGKV
;
A
#
# COMPACT_ATOMS: atom_id res chain seq x y z
N MET A 1 1.71 -2.52 28.38
CA MET A 1 2.57 -3.68 28.01
C MET A 1 2.95 -4.50 29.24
N GLU A 2 3.45 -3.88 30.31
CA GLU A 2 3.86 -4.60 31.54
C GLU A 2 2.76 -5.46 32.18
N GLU A 3 1.49 -5.04 32.11
CA GLU A 3 0.36 -5.83 32.64
C GLU A 3 0.10 -7.11 31.83
N HIS A 4 0.23 -7.05 30.49
CA HIS A 4 0.06 -8.22 29.63
C HIS A 4 1.20 -9.21 29.80
N GLU A 5 2.44 -8.73 29.96
CA GLU A 5 3.59 -9.59 30.21
C GLU A 5 3.44 -10.37 31.52
N LYS A 6 2.98 -9.71 32.60
CA LYS A 6 2.70 -10.37 33.88
C LYS A 6 1.57 -11.39 33.77
N ALA A 7 0.49 -11.05 33.09
CA ALA A 7 -0.64 -11.96 32.88
C ALA A 7 -0.23 -13.20 32.07
N LEU A 8 0.51 -13.00 30.98
CA LEU A 8 1.00 -14.10 30.14
C LEU A 8 2.05 -14.94 30.88
N SER A 9 2.95 -14.33 31.65
CA SER A 9 3.91 -15.05 32.50
C SER A 9 3.21 -15.93 33.54
N LEU A 10 2.12 -15.45 34.15
CA LEU A 10 1.31 -16.24 35.07
C LEU A 10 0.69 -17.46 34.39
N LEU A 11 0.07 -17.26 33.22
CA LEU A 11 -0.58 -18.33 32.44
C LEU A 11 0.44 -19.39 32.00
N VAL A 12 1.60 -18.96 31.52
CA VAL A 12 2.63 -19.85 30.96
C VAL A 12 3.42 -20.58 32.03
N HIS A 13 3.97 -19.88 33.04
CA HIS A 13 4.88 -20.50 34.00
C HIS A 13 4.17 -21.10 35.21
N LYS A 14 3.17 -20.42 35.77
CA LYS A 14 2.50 -20.89 37.00
C LYS A 14 1.33 -21.83 36.70
N LEU A 15 0.48 -21.47 35.75
CA LEU A 15 -0.72 -22.25 35.42
C LEU A 15 -0.45 -23.31 34.34
N ARG A 16 0.62 -23.15 33.55
CA ARG A 16 0.98 -24.02 32.41
C ARG A 16 -0.18 -24.23 31.42
N ASP A 17 -1.02 -23.21 31.29
CA ASP A 17 -2.20 -23.21 30.41
C ASP A 17 -1.89 -22.43 29.13
N TYR A 18 -1.31 -23.14 28.17
CA TYR A 18 -0.92 -22.57 26.88
C TYR A 18 -2.10 -22.20 25.97
N PRO A 19 -3.19 -23.01 25.90
CA PRO A 19 -4.40 -22.62 25.18
C PRO A 19 -4.99 -21.32 25.71
N MET A 20 -5.13 -21.17 27.03
CA MET A 20 -5.67 -19.95 27.63
C MET A 20 -4.78 -18.72 27.34
N ALA A 21 -3.46 -18.89 27.31
CA ALA A 21 -2.54 -17.81 26.92
C ALA A 21 -2.75 -17.34 25.46
N GLN A 22 -3.07 -18.26 24.55
CA GLN A 22 -3.39 -17.91 23.16
C GLN A 22 -4.76 -17.25 23.04
N GLU A 23 -5.77 -17.75 23.76
CA GLU A 23 -7.10 -17.16 23.81
C GLU A 23 -7.06 -15.73 24.38
N TYR A 24 -6.26 -15.50 25.42
CA TYR A 24 -5.98 -14.16 25.94
C TYR A 24 -5.43 -13.23 24.84
N CYS A 25 -4.46 -13.69 24.05
CA CYS A 25 -3.95 -12.89 22.93
C CYS A 25 -5.02 -12.60 21.87
N GLU A 26 -5.87 -13.58 21.56
CA GLU A 26 -6.96 -13.43 20.61
C GLU A 26 -7.99 -12.41 21.11
N GLU A 27 -8.49 -12.57 22.33
CA GLU A 27 -9.54 -11.74 22.91
C GLU A 27 -9.09 -10.29 23.10
N TYR A 28 -7.92 -10.06 23.68
CA TYR A 28 -7.42 -8.69 23.93
C TYR A 28 -6.96 -7.97 22.66
N SER A 29 -6.71 -8.70 21.57
CA SER A 29 -6.40 -8.09 20.28
C SER A 29 -7.62 -7.86 19.37
N LYS A 30 -8.80 -8.41 19.72
CA LYS A 30 -10.04 -8.13 18.98
C LYS A 30 -10.34 -6.63 18.95
N GLY A 31 -10.57 -6.10 17.75
CA GLY A 31 -10.84 -4.67 17.55
C GLY A 31 -9.64 -3.75 17.79
N LYS A 32 -8.45 -4.29 18.08
CA LYS A 32 -7.20 -3.53 18.15
C LYS A 32 -6.47 -3.60 16.82
N GLY A 33 -5.63 -2.59 16.53
CA GLY A 33 -4.86 -2.55 15.29
C GLY A 33 -3.85 -3.69 15.17
N ARG A 34 -3.42 -3.99 13.93
CA ARG A 34 -2.46 -5.08 13.62
C ARG A 34 -1.19 -5.01 14.48
N VAL A 35 -0.61 -3.83 14.64
CA VAL A 35 0.63 -3.63 15.42
C VAL A 35 0.45 -4.05 16.88
N TYR A 36 -0.68 -3.71 17.49
CA TYR A 36 -0.97 -4.10 18.87
C TYR A 36 -1.05 -5.62 19.02
N ARG A 37 -1.73 -6.28 18.08
CA ARG A 37 -1.83 -7.74 18.04
C ARG A 37 -0.45 -8.39 17.90
N GLN A 38 0.37 -7.91 16.98
CA GLN A 38 1.73 -8.43 16.76
C GLN A 38 2.58 -8.30 18.03
N ASN A 39 2.55 -7.14 18.69
CA ASN A 39 3.28 -6.90 19.94
C ASN A 39 2.84 -7.86 21.07
N LEU A 40 1.54 -8.16 21.17
CA LEU A 40 1.01 -9.07 22.18
C LEU A 40 1.47 -10.52 21.95
N TYR A 41 1.40 -11.00 20.70
CA TYR A 41 1.93 -12.32 20.32
C TYR A 41 3.46 -12.41 20.47
N GLN A 42 4.18 -11.34 20.17
CA GLN A 42 5.63 -11.27 20.38
C GLN A 42 5.99 -11.32 21.87
N THR A 43 5.18 -10.68 22.72
CA THR A 43 5.32 -10.78 24.19
C THR A 43 5.10 -12.23 24.65
N LEU A 44 4.05 -12.90 24.17
CA LEU A 44 3.80 -14.31 24.48
C LEU A 44 4.97 -15.20 24.04
N LEU A 45 5.50 -15.00 22.83
CA LEU A 45 6.67 -15.75 22.36
C LEU A 45 7.89 -15.52 23.26
N ARG A 46 8.15 -14.28 23.68
CA ARG A 46 9.26 -13.96 24.59
C ARG A 46 9.11 -14.70 25.93
N VAL A 47 7.90 -14.73 26.50
CA VAL A 47 7.61 -15.48 27.73
C VAL A 47 7.90 -16.97 27.55
N TYR A 48 7.55 -17.58 26.41
CA TYR A 48 7.89 -18.98 26.13
C TYR A 48 9.40 -19.23 26.00
N LEU A 49 10.15 -18.27 25.47
CA LEU A 49 11.59 -18.38 25.22
C LEU A 49 12.46 -17.96 26.42
N GLN A 50 11.87 -17.36 27.47
CA GLN A 50 12.53 -16.98 28.72
C GLN A 50 12.05 -17.83 29.90
N PRO A 51 12.44 -19.12 29.98
CA PRO A 51 12.06 -19.99 31.08
C PRO A 51 12.71 -19.54 32.41
N GLN A 52 11.95 -19.65 33.51
CA GLN A 52 12.47 -19.35 34.85
C GLN A 52 13.45 -20.43 35.34
N ASP A 53 13.27 -21.68 34.89
CA ASP A 53 14.11 -22.84 35.23
C ASP A 53 14.53 -23.65 33.99
N ARG A 54 15.70 -24.30 34.05
CA ARG A 54 16.20 -25.16 32.94
C ARG A 54 15.28 -26.33 32.60
N SER A 55 14.52 -26.85 33.57
CA SER A 55 13.51 -27.89 33.34
C SER A 55 12.33 -27.38 32.51
N ASP A 56 11.94 -26.12 32.73
CA ASP A 56 10.83 -25.49 32.02
C ASP A 56 11.22 -25.18 30.57
N GLN A 57 12.50 -24.89 30.30
CA GLN A 57 12.99 -24.63 28.95
C GLN A 57 12.58 -25.72 27.96
N LYS A 58 12.73 -27.00 28.33
CA LYS A 58 12.40 -28.14 27.46
C LYS A 58 10.90 -28.30 27.24
N ILE A 59 10.08 -27.92 28.23
CA ILE A 59 8.62 -28.04 28.18
C ILE A 59 8.03 -26.93 27.29
N LEU A 60 8.59 -25.72 27.33
CA LEU A 60 8.09 -24.56 26.61
C LEU A 60 8.46 -24.52 25.12
N ILE A 61 9.40 -25.36 24.67
CA ILE A 61 9.77 -25.48 23.24
C ILE A 61 8.55 -25.84 22.39
N THR A 62 7.79 -26.87 22.80
CA THR A 62 6.65 -27.37 22.00
C THR A 62 5.52 -26.34 21.87
N PRO A 63 5.07 -25.67 22.96
CA PRO A 63 4.14 -24.55 22.86
C PRO A 63 4.64 -23.39 22.01
N ALA A 64 5.92 -23.01 22.12
CA ALA A 64 6.51 -21.94 21.31
C ALA A 64 6.48 -22.27 19.82
N LEU A 65 6.84 -23.48 19.44
CA LEU A 65 6.79 -23.94 18.04
C LEU A 65 5.35 -24.04 17.53
N SER A 66 4.43 -24.51 18.36
CA SER A 66 3.00 -24.52 18.04
C SER A 66 2.49 -23.11 17.76
N LEU A 67 2.85 -22.14 18.60
CA LEU A 67 2.50 -20.73 18.43
C LEU A 67 3.05 -20.16 17.11
N LEU A 68 4.33 -20.38 16.83
CA LEU A 68 4.97 -19.93 15.58
C LEU A 68 4.30 -20.54 14.35
N ASN A 69 3.94 -21.82 14.41
CA ASN A 69 3.31 -22.53 13.30
C ASN A 69 1.82 -22.19 13.14
N ALA A 70 1.10 -21.87 14.20
CA ALA A 70 -0.32 -21.51 14.13
C ALA A 70 -0.52 -20.03 13.76
N HIS A 71 0.25 -19.13 14.35
CA HIS A 71 0.08 -17.68 14.24
C HIS A 71 1.22 -16.98 13.50
N GLY A 72 1.91 -17.68 12.60
CA GLY A 72 3.09 -17.17 11.89
C GLY A 72 2.92 -15.79 11.22
N ALA A 73 1.72 -15.46 10.74
CA ALA A 73 1.41 -14.16 10.13
C ALA A 73 1.46 -12.96 11.11
N GLN A 74 1.43 -13.23 12.42
CA GLN A 74 1.55 -12.21 13.46
C GLN A 74 3.00 -11.89 13.82
N PHE A 75 3.97 -12.61 13.25
CA PHE A 75 5.38 -12.44 13.57
C PHE A 75 6.16 -11.88 12.39
N ASP A 76 7.13 -11.02 12.70
CA ASP A 76 8.23 -10.72 11.79
C ASP A 76 9.28 -11.83 11.90
N ALA A 77 9.55 -12.52 10.79
CA ALA A 77 10.49 -13.62 10.75
C ALA A 77 11.91 -13.21 11.16
N ALA A 78 12.34 -11.99 10.83
CA ALA A 78 13.67 -11.50 11.21
C ALA A 78 13.78 -11.34 12.72
N GLN A 79 12.78 -10.69 13.34
CA GLN A 79 12.74 -10.50 14.79
C GLN A 79 12.61 -11.83 15.55
N VAL A 80 11.85 -12.79 15.01
CA VAL A 80 11.78 -14.13 15.62
C VAL A 80 13.15 -14.80 15.61
N LEU A 81 13.90 -14.74 14.51
CA LEU A 81 15.23 -15.33 14.42
C LEU A 81 16.20 -14.76 15.46
N GLU A 82 16.11 -13.47 15.78
CA GLU A 82 16.92 -12.84 16.84
C GLU A 82 16.54 -13.31 18.25
N LEU A 83 15.28 -13.69 18.46
CA LEU A 83 14.77 -14.14 19.76
C LEU A 83 15.00 -15.64 20.01
N LEU A 84 15.23 -16.43 18.96
CA LEU A 84 15.38 -17.87 19.08
C LEU A 84 16.68 -18.24 19.81
N PRO A 85 16.66 -19.26 20.69
CA PRO A 85 17.89 -19.79 21.30
C PRO A 85 18.87 -20.30 20.23
N HIS A 86 20.16 -19.96 20.39
CA HIS A 86 21.22 -20.36 19.44
C HIS A 86 21.46 -21.87 19.37
N ASP A 87 21.04 -22.59 20.40
CA ASP A 87 21.12 -24.02 20.59
C ASP A 87 20.00 -24.80 19.85
N TRP A 88 19.03 -24.11 19.25
CA TRP A 88 17.99 -24.76 18.44
C TRP A 88 18.48 -25.12 17.03
N PRO A 89 18.32 -26.40 16.62
CA PRO A 89 18.51 -26.76 15.22
C PRO A 89 17.52 -26.02 14.32
N VAL A 90 17.99 -25.54 13.17
CA VAL A 90 17.15 -24.87 12.15
C VAL A 90 15.99 -25.77 11.68
N THR A 91 16.20 -27.09 11.70
CA THR A 91 15.17 -28.08 11.35
C THR A 91 13.91 -27.96 12.22
N THR A 92 14.04 -27.54 13.48
CA THR A 92 12.96 -27.37 14.43
C THR A 92 11.99 -26.25 14.02
N VAL A 93 12.51 -25.15 13.47
CA VAL A 93 11.73 -23.98 13.04
C VAL A 93 11.47 -23.95 11.52
N LYS A 94 11.86 -25.02 10.80
CA LYS A 94 11.75 -25.12 9.33
C LYS A 94 10.36 -24.79 8.80
N ALA A 95 9.30 -25.30 9.43
CA ALA A 95 7.92 -25.09 8.98
C ALA A 95 7.52 -23.60 9.03
N PHE A 96 7.84 -22.92 10.14
CA PHE A 96 7.64 -21.49 10.30
C PHE A 96 8.45 -20.70 9.26
N LEU A 97 9.76 -20.95 9.15
CA LEU A 97 10.63 -20.21 8.24
C LEU A 97 10.20 -20.36 6.78
N LEU A 98 9.89 -21.58 6.33
CA LEU A 98 9.41 -21.81 4.97
C LEU A 98 8.11 -21.06 4.69
N ARG A 99 7.18 -21.05 5.65
CA ARG A 99 5.92 -20.31 5.51
C ARG A 99 6.16 -18.81 5.45
N SER A 100 6.98 -18.27 6.34
CA SER A 100 7.26 -16.83 6.43
C SER A 100 7.98 -16.30 5.19
N ILE A 101 8.99 -17.04 4.69
CA ILE A 101 9.71 -16.66 3.47
C ILE A 101 8.76 -16.68 2.27
N ARG A 102 7.99 -17.77 2.09
CA ARG A 102 7.03 -17.87 0.99
C ARG A 102 5.99 -16.75 1.05
N GLY A 103 5.39 -16.52 2.23
CA GLY A 103 4.43 -15.44 2.42
C GLY A 103 5.00 -14.05 2.12
N SER A 104 6.25 -13.78 2.50
CA SER A 104 6.93 -12.52 2.17
C SER A 104 7.14 -12.37 0.65
N MET A 105 7.60 -13.43 -0.01
CA MET A 105 7.79 -13.44 -1.46
C MET A 105 6.46 -13.26 -2.22
N ASP A 106 5.40 -13.94 -1.78
CA ASP A 106 4.08 -13.85 -2.37
C ASP A 106 3.50 -12.44 -2.20
N THR A 107 3.58 -11.87 -0.99
CA THR A 107 3.16 -10.48 -0.73
C THR A 107 3.90 -9.49 -1.63
N HIS A 108 5.23 -9.63 -1.76
CA HIS A 108 6.03 -8.76 -2.60
C HIS A 108 5.69 -8.91 -4.09
N ARG A 109 5.51 -10.14 -4.57
CA ARG A 109 5.14 -10.41 -5.97
C ARG A 109 3.76 -9.86 -6.30
N THR A 110 2.77 -10.14 -5.48
CA THR A 110 1.40 -9.66 -5.67
C THR A 110 1.35 -8.14 -5.63
N GLY A 111 2.00 -7.51 -4.65
CA GLY A 111 2.07 -6.04 -4.59
C GLY A 111 2.75 -5.42 -5.82
N LYS A 112 3.77 -6.09 -6.39
CA LYS A 112 4.40 -5.64 -7.64
C LYS A 112 3.47 -5.80 -8.85
N ILE A 113 2.66 -6.86 -8.90
CA ILE A 113 1.66 -7.05 -9.96
C ILE A 113 0.60 -5.95 -9.88
N GLU A 114 0.01 -5.74 -8.70
CA GLU A 114 -0.99 -4.71 -8.45
C GLU A 114 -0.46 -3.32 -8.82
N TYR A 115 0.74 -2.98 -8.35
CA TYR A 115 1.40 -1.71 -8.66
C TYR A 115 1.56 -1.50 -10.18
N ASN A 116 2.08 -2.51 -10.90
CA ASN A 116 2.31 -2.36 -12.34
C ASN A 116 1.00 -2.30 -13.13
N LEU A 117 -0.04 -3.01 -12.68
CA LEU A 117 -1.37 -2.92 -13.27
C LEU A 117 -1.97 -1.51 -13.09
N SER A 118 -1.94 -0.98 -11.86
CA SER A 118 -2.38 0.39 -11.59
C SER A 118 -1.57 1.43 -12.37
N ARG A 119 -0.26 1.22 -12.52
CA ARG A 119 0.60 2.09 -13.32
C ARG A 119 0.22 2.06 -14.80
N GLY A 120 -0.08 0.88 -15.35
CA GLY A 120 -0.54 0.73 -16.73
C GLY A 120 -1.86 1.45 -16.99
N GLU A 121 -2.84 1.27 -16.09
CA GLU A 121 -4.13 1.97 -16.18
C GLU A 121 -3.97 3.49 -16.05
N ASN A 122 -3.13 3.96 -15.11
CA ASN A 122 -2.86 5.39 -14.96
C ASN A 122 -2.26 5.98 -16.24
N LEU A 123 -1.31 5.27 -16.87
CA LEU A 123 -0.70 5.70 -18.13
C LEU A 123 -1.74 5.77 -19.26
N ARG A 124 -2.62 4.77 -19.37
CA ARG A 124 -3.69 4.73 -20.39
C ARG A 124 -4.68 5.90 -20.24
N VAL A 125 -5.14 6.15 -19.01
CA VAL A 125 -6.05 7.27 -18.74
C VAL A 125 -5.36 8.61 -19.01
N ARG A 126 -4.08 8.73 -18.67
CA ARG A 126 -3.31 9.94 -18.92
C ARG A 126 -3.09 10.20 -20.40
N GLU A 127 -2.81 9.16 -21.19
CA GLU A 127 -2.75 9.25 -22.65
C GLU A 127 -4.10 9.73 -23.23
N GLN A 128 -5.20 9.11 -22.81
CA GLN A 128 -6.54 9.51 -23.24
C GLN A 128 -6.87 10.96 -22.85
N TYR A 129 -6.45 11.40 -21.66
CA TYR A 129 -6.59 12.78 -21.24
C TYR A 129 -5.81 13.75 -22.14
N ILE A 130 -4.55 13.41 -22.46
CA ILE A 130 -3.71 14.21 -23.35
C ILE A 130 -4.34 14.28 -24.75
N SER A 131 -4.83 13.17 -25.30
CA SER A 131 -5.47 13.16 -26.62
C SER A 131 -6.77 13.98 -26.65
N LEU A 132 -7.52 14.01 -25.54
CA LEU A 132 -8.72 14.85 -25.40
C LEU A 132 -8.43 16.33 -25.14
N GLN A 133 -7.29 16.70 -24.55
CA GLN A 133 -6.89 18.11 -24.38
C GLN A 133 -6.60 18.83 -25.72
N GLY A 134 -6.48 18.05 -26.80
CA GLY A 134 -6.24 18.53 -28.15
C GLY A 134 -4.81 19.03 -28.34
N ASP A 135 -4.42 19.22 -29.60
CA ASP A 135 -3.05 19.63 -29.92
C ASP A 135 -2.72 21.03 -29.40
N PRO A 136 -1.48 21.26 -28.93
CA PRO A 136 -1.04 22.60 -28.61
C PRO A 136 -1.04 23.45 -29.88
N ILE A 137 -1.52 24.70 -29.78
CA ILE A 137 -1.41 25.65 -30.89
C ILE A 137 -0.26 26.60 -30.59
N VAL A 138 0.65 26.71 -31.55
CA VAL A 138 1.80 27.63 -31.47
C VAL A 138 1.43 28.92 -32.21
N ILE A 139 1.43 30.03 -31.49
CA ILE A 139 1.32 31.37 -32.07
C ILE A 139 2.75 31.90 -32.25
N THR A 140 3.10 32.20 -33.49
CA THR A 140 4.37 32.82 -33.90
C THR A 140 4.10 34.25 -34.36
N ASP A 141 5.14 35.05 -34.56
CA ASP A 141 5.01 36.43 -35.08
C ASP A 141 4.35 36.48 -36.49
N ASN A 142 4.41 35.37 -37.23
CA ASN A 142 3.77 35.22 -38.54
C ASN A 142 2.32 34.71 -38.46
N THR A 143 1.84 34.31 -37.29
CA THR A 143 0.46 33.85 -37.12
C THR A 143 -0.50 35.03 -37.22
N ARG A 144 -1.45 34.96 -38.16
CA ARG A 144 -2.42 36.02 -38.45
C ARG A 144 -3.83 35.56 -38.14
N CYS A 145 -4.68 36.49 -37.70
CA CYS A 145 -6.08 36.18 -37.49
C CYS A 145 -6.80 35.99 -38.84
N PRO A 146 -7.54 34.90 -39.06
CA PRO A 146 -8.24 34.63 -40.33
C PRO A 146 -9.42 35.57 -40.62
N VAL A 147 -9.85 36.39 -39.64
CA VAL A 147 -10.97 37.34 -39.81
C VAL A 147 -10.48 38.73 -40.25
N CYS A 148 -9.41 39.25 -39.62
CA CYS A 148 -8.90 40.60 -39.89
C CYS A 148 -7.52 40.62 -40.56
N ASN A 149 -6.87 39.46 -40.71
CA ASN A 149 -5.54 39.26 -41.29
C ASN A 149 -4.38 40.02 -40.61
N LEU A 150 -4.62 40.57 -39.41
CA LEU A 150 -3.61 41.22 -38.59
C LEU A 150 -2.85 40.19 -37.73
N PRO A 151 -1.56 40.44 -37.41
CA PRO A 151 -0.79 39.59 -36.49
C PRO A 151 -1.37 39.65 -35.07
N PHE A 152 -1.06 38.65 -34.25
CA PHE A 152 -1.40 38.65 -32.83
C PHE A 152 -0.38 39.47 -32.04
N SER A 153 -0.72 40.72 -31.70
CA SER A 153 0.12 41.60 -30.88
C SER A 153 -0.20 41.54 -29.38
N ASP A 154 -1.35 40.95 -29.02
CA ASP A 154 -1.88 40.90 -27.66
C ASP A 154 -1.86 39.45 -27.15
N ALA A 155 -1.65 39.25 -25.85
CA ALA A 155 -1.63 37.93 -25.22
C ALA A 155 -3.03 37.30 -25.14
N ALA A 156 -4.09 38.09 -25.30
CA ALA A 156 -5.48 37.64 -25.28
C ALA A 156 -5.99 37.20 -26.67
N PHE A 157 -6.34 35.93 -26.81
CA PHE A 157 -6.90 35.35 -28.03
C PHE A 157 -8.00 34.34 -27.71
N VAL A 158 -8.79 33.97 -28.72
CA VAL A 158 -9.85 32.96 -28.62
C VAL A 158 -9.45 31.75 -29.44
N ARG A 159 -9.52 30.57 -28.83
CA ARG A 159 -9.30 29.28 -29.50
C ARG A 159 -10.64 28.53 -29.60
N TYR A 160 -10.99 28.11 -30.81
CA TYR A 160 -12.13 27.24 -31.05
C TYR A 160 -11.70 25.75 -31.09
N PRO A 161 -12.60 24.78 -30.78
CA PRO A 161 -12.28 23.35 -30.78
C PRO A 161 -11.78 22.78 -32.12
N ASN A 162 -12.06 23.44 -33.25
CA ASN A 162 -11.52 23.09 -34.57
C ASN A 162 -10.09 23.61 -34.83
N GLY A 163 -9.41 24.19 -33.84
CA GLY A 163 -8.05 24.70 -33.97
C GLY A 163 -7.94 26.12 -34.53
N VAL A 164 -9.05 26.78 -34.88
CA VAL A 164 -9.03 28.17 -35.36
C VAL A 164 -8.77 29.13 -34.19
N ILE A 165 -7.83 30.04 -34.37
CA ILE A 165 -7.53 31.12 -33.42
C ILE A 165 -7.96 32.47 -34.00
N THR A 166 -8.64 33.28 -33.19
CA THR A 166 -9.02 34.65 -33.54
C THR A 166 -8.67 35.63 -32.43
N HIS A 167 -8.55 36.92 -32.76
CA HIS A 167 -8.48 37.95 -31.72
C HIS A 167 -9.77 37.95 -30.90
N LEU A 168 -9.69 38.39 -29.65
CA LEU A 168 -10.85 38.53 -28.77
C LEU A 168 -12.01 39.32 -29.41
N LYS A 169 -11.68 40.37 -30.18
CA LYS A 169 -12.65 41.22 -30.89
C LYS A 169 -13.27 40.54 -32.13
N CYS A 170 -12.55 39.60 -32.75
CA CYS A 170 -13.00 38.88 -33.93
C CYS A 170 -13.87 37.66 -33.57
N GLY A 171 -13.68 37.09 -32.38
CA GLY A 171 -14.50 36.01 -31.83
C GLY A 171 -15.78 36.50 -31.14
N ARG A 172 -16.70 37.13 -31.89
CA ARG A 172 -17.94 37.71 -31.32
C ARG A 172 -18.84 36.68 -30.62
N ASN A 173 -18.86 35.44 -31.12
CA ASN A 173 -19.63 34.35 -30.53
C ASN A 173 -18.68 33.24 -30.04
N LYS A 174 -18.81 32.86 -28.76
CA LYS A 174 -17.97 31.83 -28.14
C LYS A 174 -18.27 30.43 -28.64
N THR A 175 -19.49 30.18 -29.11
CA THR A 175 -19.95 28.84 -29.52
C THR A 175 -19.93 28.62 -31.02
N ILE A 176 -19.75 29.66 -31.84
CA ILE A 176 -19.73 29.52 -33.31
C ILE A 176 -18.41 30.06 -33.83
N CYS A 177 -17.67 29.25 -34.58
CA CYS A 177 -16.44 29.71 -35.22
C CYS A 177 -16.77 30.69 -36.36
N PRO A 178 -16.20 31.92 -36.37
CA PRO A 178 -16.49 32.94 -37.38
C PRO A 178 -15.93 32.60 -38.76
N VAL A 179 -15.02 31.62 -38.87
CA VAL A 179 -14.38 31.21 -40.14
C VAL A 179 -15.11 30.03 -40.76
N THR A 180 -15.39 28.99 -39.97
CA THR A 180 -15.98 27.74 -40.47
C THR A 180 -17.49 27.65 -40.28
N GLY A 181 -18.09 28.53 -39.47
CA GLY A 181 -19.52 28.48 -39.13
C GLY A 181 -19.92 27.30 -38.24
N THR A 182 -18.96 26.49 -37.77
CA THR A 182 -19.23 25.31 -36.95
C THR A 182 -19.69 25.71 -35.55
N TRP A 183 -20.78 25.09 -35.08
CA TRP A 183 -21.34 25.29 -33.76
C TRP A 183 -20.77 24.27 -32.75
N PHE A 184 -20.32 24.76 -31.60
CA PHE A 184 -19.68 24.02 -30.51
C PHE A 184 -20.42 24.20 -29.17
N GLY A 185 -21.69 24.60 -29.20
CA GLY A 185 -22.50 24.62 -27.98
C GLY A 185 -22.73 23.20 -27.45
N LYS A 186 -22.99 23.08 -26.14
CA LYS A 186 -23.46 21.80 -25.59
C LYS A 186 -24.88 21.53 -26.10
N VAL A 187 -25.12 20.32 -26.60
CA VAL A 187 -26.47 19.74 -26.73
C VAL A 187 -26.99 19.42 -25.33
#